data_AF-A0A641GWW4-F1
#
_entry.id   AF-A0A641GWW4-F1
#
_cell.length_a   1.000
_cell.length_b   1.000
_cell.length_c   1.000
_cell.angle_alpha   90.00
_cell.angle_beta   90.00
_cell.angle_gamma   90.00
#
_symmetry.space_group_name_H-M   'P 1'
#
loop_
_entity.id
_entity.type
_entity.pdbx_description
1 polymer ?
#
loop_
_entity_poly.entity_id
_entity_poly.type
_entity_poly.pdbx_seq_one_letter_code
_entity_poly.pdbx_strand_id
1 'polypeptide(L)'
;MSPIPLISVRETNEVALAVRKYAKEIGIPIITDKKLARKIYATHRRYDYVSFENIDEILRLLLWLEDVENAGQPVPDELLPSEDKFKEGEDTKSENKDNNLKN
;
A
#
# COMPACT_ATOMS: atom_id res chain seq x y z
N MET A 1 -6.36 -15.35 -13.48
CA MET A 1 -7.25 -14.66 -12.53
C MET A 1 -8.40 -14.05 -13.32
N SER A 2 -9.64 -14.21 -12.87
CA SER A 2 -10.78 -13.50 -13.48
C SER A 2 -10.64 -12.00 -13.15
N PRO A 3 -10.85 -11.08 -14.10
CA PRO A 3 -10.75 -9.63 -13.84
C PRO A 3 -11.91 -9.10 -12.99
N ILE A 4 -12.98 -9.89 -12.81
CA ILE A 4 -14.20 -9.46 -12.09
C ILE A 4 -14.21 -10.11 -10.70
N PRO A 5 -14.34 -9.31 -9.61
CA PRO A 5 -14.37 -9.84 -8.25
C PRO A 5 -15.56 -10.79 -8.01
N LEU A 6 -15.35 -11.78 -7.15
CA LEU A 6 -16.33 -12.79 -6.73
C LEU A 6 -16.75 -12.55 -5.28
N ILE A 7 -18.04 -12.62 -4.98
CA ILE A 7 -18.55 -12.61 -3.60
C ILE A 7 -18.33 -13.99 -2.98
N SER A 8 -17.17 -14.22 -2.38
CA SER A 8 -16.80 -15.49 -1.77
C SER A 8 -17.57 -15.78 -0.47
N VAL A 9 -17.78 -14.74 0.36
CA VAL A 9 -18.44 -14.85 1.66
C VAL A 9 -19.55 -13.82 1.76
N ARG A 10 -20.72 -14.27 2.20
CA ARG A 10 -21.86 -13.42 2.55
C ARG A 10 -22.63 -14.05 3.69
N GLU A 11 -22.62 -13.38 4.83
CA GLU A 11 -23.22 -13.83 6.10
C GLU A 11 -23.86 -12.67 6.85
N THR A 12 -24.72 -12.96 7.83
CA THR A 12 -25.40 -11.96 8.67
C THR A 12 -25.39 -12.34 10.15
N ASN A 13 -25.68 -11.36 11.01
CA ASN A 13 -25.90 -11.55 12.44
C ASN A 13 -24.70 -12.22 13.12
N GLU A 14 -24.95 -13.24 13.93
CA GLU A 14 -23.93 -13.97 14.69
C GLU A 14 -22.90 -14.64 13.77
N VAL A 15 -23.31 -15.16 12.61
CA VAL A 15 -22.40 -15.79 11.65
C VAL A 15 -21.42 -14.75 11.09
N ALA A 16 -21.87 -13.52 10.85
CA ALA A 16 -20.97 -12.43 10.42
C ALA A 16 -19.94 -12.07 11.51
N LEU A 17 -20.29 -12.16 12.79
CA LEU A 17 -19.35 -11.98 13.90
C LEU A 17 -18.30 -13.10 13.92
N ALA A 18 -18.72 -14.34 13.72
CA ALA A 18 -17.82 -15.49 13.63
C ALA A 18 -16.87 -15.39 12.43
N VAL A 19 -17.37 -15.04 11.24
CA VAL A 19 -16.54 -14.78 10.05
C VAL A 19 -15.53 -13.68 10.33
N ARG A 20 -15.95 -12.58 10.96
CA ARG A 20 -15.06 -11.48 11.32
C ARG A 20 -13.97 -11.91 12.30
N LYS A 21 -14.30 -12.77 13.27
CA LYS A 21 -13.33 -13.32 14.21
C LYS A 21 -12.32 -14.20 13.46
N TYR A 22 -12.81 -15.12 12.64
CA TYR A 22 -11.98 -16.05 11.88
C TYR A 22 -11.04 -15.32 10.90
N ALA A 23 -11.55 -14.34 10.13
CA ALA A 23 -10.74 -13.55 9.22
C ALA A 23 -9.56 -12.86 9.92
N LYS A 24 -9.75 -12.36 11.15
CA LYS A 24 -8.65 -11.81 11.95
C LYS A 24 -7.62 -12.86 12.35
N GLU A 25 -8.08 -14.05 12.75
CA GLU A 25 -7.19 -15.15 13.16
C GLU A 25 -6.27 -15.60 12.02
N ILE A 26 -6.78 -15.60 10.78
CA ILE A 26 -6.01 -15.98 9.59
C ILE A 26 -5.32 -14.81 8.88
N GLY A 27 -5.41 -13.60 9.43
CA GLY A 27 -4.73 -12.41 8.89
C GLY A 27 -5.37 -11.78 7.64
N ILE A 28 -6.65 -12.05 7.35
CA ILE A 28 -7.36 -11.41 6.24
C ILE A 28 -7.84 -10.01 6.65
N PRO A 29 -7.57 -8.95 5.86
CA PRO A 29 -7.97 -7.59 6.19
C PRO A 29 -9.49 -7.43 6.24
N ILE A 30 -9.98 -6.70 7.26
CA ILE A 30 -11.41 -6.47 7.47
C ILE A 30 -11.71 -4.98 7.37
N ILE A 31 -12.40 -4.61 6.31
CA ILE A 31 -12.77 -3.23 6.01
C ILE A 31 -14.23 -2.99 6.44
N THR A 32 -14.49 -1.90 7.13
CA THR A 32 -15.85 -1.53 7.58
C THR A 32 -16.39 -0.38 6.74
N ASP A 33 -16.98 -0.72 5.59
CA ASP A 33 -17.81 0.21 4.82
C ASP A 33 -19.28 -0.20 4.93
N LYS A 34 -20.06 0.58 5.69
CA LYS A 34 -21.47 0.27 5.96
C LYS A 34 -22.35 0.45 4.72
N LYS A 35 -22.02 1.39 3.82
CA LYS A 35 -22.85 1.68 2.63
C LYS A 35 -22.62 0.59 1.59
N LEU A 36 -21.36 0.31 1.28
CA LEU A 36 -20.97 -0.72 0.32
C LEU A 36 -21.43 -2.11 0.78
N ALA A 37 -21.21 -2.47 2.04
CA ALA A 37 -21.64 -3.78 2.56
C ALA A 37 -23.17 -3.99 2.46
N ARG A 38 -23.97 -2.97 2.75
CA ARG A 38 -25.44 -3.04 2.59
C ARG A 38 -25.85 -3.17 1.13
N LYS A 39 -25.20 -2.42 0.23
CA LYS A 39 -25.45 -2.46 -1.21
C LYS A 39 -25.21 -3.86 -1.76
N ILE A 40 -24.01 -4.42 -1.52
CA ILE A 40 -23.62 -5.78 -1.92
C ILE A 40 -24.58 -6.82 -1.33
N TYR A 41 -24.94 -6.70 -0.04
CA TYR A 41 -25.86 -7.64 0.59
C TYR A 41 -27.25 -7.65 -0.08
N ALA A 42 -27.74 -6.49 -0.49
CA ALA A 42 -29.03 -6.35 -1.16
C ALA A 42 -29.00 -6.93 -2.59
N THR A 43 -27.92 -6.71 -3.34
CA THR A 43 -27.85 -7.00 -4.78
C THR A 43 -27.23 -8.35 -5.15
N HIS A 44 -26.37 -8.94 -4.32
CA HIS A 44 -25.58 -10.13 -4.67
C HIS A 44 -25.79 -11.28 -3.71
N ARG A 45 -25.73 -12.51 -4.20
CA ARG A 45 -25.69 -13.78 -3.46
C ARG A 45 -24.25 -14.31 -3.34
N ARG A 46 -24.07 -15.33 -2.51
CA ARG A 46 -22.77 -16.01 -2.38
C ARG A 46 -22.42 -16.67 -3.71
N TYR A 47 -21.18 -16.50 -4.13
CA TYR A 47 -20.61 -16.96 -5.39
C TYR A 47 -21.12 -16.21 -6.64
N ASP A 48 -21.79 -15.07 -6.47
CA ASP A 48 -22.04 -14.16 -7.58
C ASP A 48 -20.78 -13.37 -7.92
N TYR A 49 -20.59 -13.10 -9.21
CA TYR A 49 -19.67 -12.05 -9.64
C TYR A 49 -20.26 -10.68 -9.33
N VAL A 50 -19.39 -9.72 -9.02
CA VAL A 50 -19.78 -8.33 -8.82
C VAL A 50 -20.42 -7.79 -10.10
N SER A 51 -21.55 -7.11 -9.96
CA SER A 51 -22.28 -6.51 -11.09
C SER A 51 -21.62 -5.20 -11.51
N PHE A 52 -21.80 -4.82 -12.78
CA PHE A 52 -21.23 -3.57 -13.32
C PHE A 52 -21.62 -2.31 -12.52
N GLU A 53 -22.82 -2.26 -11.92
CA GLU A 53 -23.25 -1.12 -11.08
C GLU A 53 -22.42 -0.97 -9.78
N ASN A 54 -21.77 -2.05 -9.33
CA ASN A 54 -21.01 -2.09 -8.10
C ASN A 54 -19.51 -2.26 -8.32
N ILE A 55 -19.08 -2.46 -9.57
CA ILE A 55 -17.72 -2.87 -9.88
C ILE A 55 -16.70 -1.76 -9.57
N ASP A 56 -17.00 -0.51 -9.91
CA ASP A 56 -16.07 0.61 -9.72
C ASP A 56 -15.73 0.84 -8.25
N GLU A 57 -16.72 0.74 -7.37
CA GLU A 57 -16.54 0.97 -5.93
C GLU A 57 -15.69 -0.15 -5.30
N ILE A 58 -15.90 -1.40 -5.72
CA ILE A 58 -15.11 -2.55 -5.26
C ILE A 58 -13.69 -2.50 -5.82
N LEU A 59 -13.51 -2.18 -7.11
CA LEU A 59 -12.19 -2.07 -7.71
C LEU A 59 -11.36 -0.96 -7.07
N ARG A 60 -11.95 0.21 -6.80
CA ARG A 60 -11.27 1.29 -6.05
C ARG A 60 -10.83 0.82 -4.66
N LEU A 61 -11.66 0.05 -3.97
CA LEU A 61 -11.31 -0.49 -2.65
C LEU A 61 -10.15 -1.48 -2.72
N LEU A 62 -10.12 -2.34 -3.74
CA LEU A 62 -9.04 -3.31 -3.95
C LEU A 62 -7.72 -2.61 -4.30
N LEU A 63 -7.75 -1.62 -5.20
CA LEU A 63 -6.57 -0.82 -5.54
C LEU A 63 -6.02 -0.06 -4.32
N TRP A 64 -6.91 0.54 -3.54
CA TRP A 64 -6.50 1.19 -2.29
C TRP A 64 -5.88 0.21 -1.30
N LEU A 65 -6.42 -1.01 -1.18
CA LEU A 65 -5.87 -2.02 -0.29
C LEU A 65 -4.46 -2.43 -0.73
N GLU A 66 -4.23 -2.61 -2.03
CA GLU A 66 -2.91 -2.88 -2.61
C GLU A 66 -1.91 -1.75 -2.30
N ASP A 67 -2.31 -0.49 -2.48
CA ASP A 67 -1.47 0.67 -2.13
C ASP A 67 -1.07 0.69 -0.64
N VAL A 68 -2.02 0.38 0.25
CA VAL A 68 -1.79 0.32 1.70
C VAL A 68 -0.84 -0.82 2.07
N GLU A 69 -1.03 -2.00 1.47
CA GLU A 69 -0.16 -3.16 1.69
C GLU A 69 1.26 -2.86 1.19
N ASN A 70 1.41 -2.22 0.04
CA ASN A 70 2.71 -1.83 -0.52
C ASN A 70 3.41 -0.75 0.33
N ALA A 71 2.69 0.25 0.81
CA ALA A 71 3.25 1.30 1.67
C ALA A 71 3.70 0.77 3.05
N GLY A 72 3.11 -0.34 3.52
CA GLY A 72 3.49 -1.01 4.75
C GLY A 72 4.71 -1.93 4.63
N GLN A 73 5.19 -2.22 3.41
CA GLN A 73 6.38 -3.03 3.22
C GLN A 73 7.65 -2.22 3.52
N PRO A 74 8.60 -2.78 4.28
CA PRO A 74 9.89 -2.13 4.45
C PRO A 74 10.57 -2.04 3.08
N VAL A 75 11.09 -0.85 2.75
CA VAL A 75 11.91 -0.67 1.54
C VAL A 75 13.12 -1.60 1.67
N PRO A 76 13.37 -2.50 0.71
CA PRO A 76 14.58 -3.32 0.74
C PRO A 76 15.82 -2.42 0.85
N ASP A 77 16.76 -2.76 1.74
CA ASP A 77 17.97 -1.96 2.00
C ASP A 77 18.76 -1.61 0.73
N GLU A 78 18.60 -2.39 -0.35
CA GLU A 78 19.20 -2.19 -1.67
C GLU A 78 18.67 -0.96 -2.44
N LEU A 79 17.50 -0.41 -2.06
CA LEU A 79 16.87 0.75 -2.69
C LEU A 79 16.99 2.05 -1.88
N LEU A 80 17.65 1.99 -0.72
CA LEU A 80 17.99 3.20 0.01
C LEU A 80 19.04 3.96 -0.81
N PRO A 81 18.80 5.24 -1.17
CA PRO A 81 19.87 6.05 -1.74
C PRO A 81 21.01 6.04 -0.73
N SER A 82 22.16 5.48 -1.14
CA SER A 82 23.37 5.49 -0.31
C SER A 82 23.58 6.93 0.11
N GLU A 83 23.54 7.19 1.42
CA GLU A 83 23.84 8.52 1.96
C GLU A 83 25.23 8.90 1.47
N ASP A 84 25.26 9.68 0.38
CA ASP A 84 26.47 10.24 -0.19
C ASP A 84 27.03 11.13 0.90
N LYS A 85 28.08 10.61 1.54
CA LYS A 85 28.78 11.19 2.67
C LYS A 85 29.04 12.66 2.39
N PHE A 86 28.39 13.54 3.16
CA PHE A 86 28.86 14.90 3.38
C PHE A 86 30.35 14.82 3.74
N LYS A 87 31.24 15.23 2.82
CA LYS A 87 32.63 15.54 3.15
C LYS A 87 32.71 17.01 3.50
N GLU A 88 32.46 17.33 4.76
CA GLU A 88 32.97 18.55 5.36
C GLU A 88 34.46 18.39 5.65
N GLY A 89 35.25 19.38 5.23
CA GLY A 89 36.54 19.71 5.81
C GLY A 89 37.78 19.25 5.04
N GLU A 90 38.40 20.19 4.32
CA GLU A 90 39.77 20.60 4.68
C GLU A 90 40.05 22.01 4.13
N ASP A 91 39.96 22.99 5.03
CA ASP A 91 40.57 24.29 4.88
C ASP A 91 42.10 24.13 4.85
N THR A 92 42.76 24.54 3.77
CA THR A 92 44.17 24.93 3.84
C THR A 92 44.37 26.30 3.19
N LYS A 93 44.50 27.31 4.05
CA LYS A 93 44.96 28.65 3.72
C LYS A 93 46.44 28.75 4.09
N SER A 94 47.33 28.80 3.11
CA SER A 94 48.69 29.39 3.16
C SER A 94 49.33 29.17 1.77
N GLU A 95 50.13 30.03 1.15
CA GLU A 95 50.68 31.35 1.44
C GLU A 95 51.20 31.86 0.08
N ASN A 96 50.97 33.13 -0.26
CA ASN A 96 51.68 33.79 -1.34
C ASN A 96 53.14 34.00 -0.91
N LYS A 97 54.09 33.61 -1.78
CA LYS A 97 55.37 34.33 -1.96
C LYS A 97 56.03 33.94 -3.28
N ASP A 98 56.03 34.92 -4.17
CA ASP A 98 57.09 35.37 -5.08
C ASP A 98 58.07 34.31 -5.61
N ASN A 99 58.21 34.24 -6.95
CA ASN A 99 59.52 34.21 -7.60
C ASN A 99 59.43 34.69 -9.05
N ASN A 100 59.97 35.88 -9.22
CA ASN A 100 60.30 36.59 -10.44
C ASN A 100 61.36 35.80 -11.24
N LEU A 101 61.15 35.52 -12.53
CA LEU A 101 62.28 35.41 -13.46
C LEU A 101 61.91 35.81 -14.89
N LYS A 102 62.60 36.88 -15.31
CA LYS A 102 62.74 37.44 -16.64
C LYS A 102 63.04 36.37 -17.70
N ASN A 103 62.34 36.44 -18.84
CA ASN A 103 62.92 36.84 -20.14
C ASN A 103 61.82 37.02 -21.19
#